data_AF-A0A5R8MDV8-F1
#
_entry.id   AF-A0A5R8MDV8-F1
#
_cell.length_a   1.000
_cell.length_b   1.000
_cell.length_c   1.000
_cell.angle_alpha   90.00
_cell.angle_beta   90.00
_cell.angle_gamma   90.00
#
_symmetry.space_group_name_H-M   'P 1'
#
loop_
_entity.id
_entity.type
_entity.pdbx_description
1 polymer ?
#
loop_
_entity_poly.entity_id
_entity_poly.type
_entity_poly.pdbx_seq_one_letter_code
_entity_poly.pdbx_strand_id
1 'polypeptide(L)'
;MAGSVAGLVIVVAAPWASALAVILLVVAMAFMARDRRSGQLRFTPTAAGETATAWRDHVNEAWRPVSLRCDYLGPWLIGLRVEGRRLWLWPDSSDGDALRRLRRELLPLP
;
A
#
# COMPACT_ATOMS: atom_id res chain seq x y z
N MET A 1 22.08 31.65 8.11
CA MET A 1 22.64 31.25 9.41
C MET A 1 21.66 30.35 10.18
N ALA A 2 21.23 29.21 9.61
CA ALA A 2 20.29 28.29 10.26
C ALA A 2 20.89 26.91 10.58
N GLY A 3 22.05 26.58 9.99
CA GLY A 3 22.75 25.31 10.23
C GLY A 3 23.38 25.19 11.61
N SER A 4 23.73 26.32 12.25
CA SER A 4 24.46 26.32 13.53
C SER A 4 23.59 25.90 14.72
N VAL A 5 22.29 26.19 14.68
CA VAL A 5 21.36 25.83 15.77
C VAL A 5 21.00 24.34 15.71
N ALA A 6 20.83 23.78 14.50
CA ALA A 6 20.59 22.35 14.32
C ALA A 6 21.78 21.50 14.82
N GLY A 7 23.02 21.96 14.57
CA GLY A 7 24.22 21.29 15.08
C GLY A 7 24.32 21.32 16.61
N LEU A 8 23.91 22.41 17.26
CA LEU A 8 24.00 22.54 18.72
C LEU A 8 22.97 21.67 19.45
N VAL A 9 21.76 21.53 18.90
CA VAL A 9 20.73 20.64 19.48
C VAL A 9 21.16 19.18 19.44
N ILE A 10 21.89 18.76 18.39
CA ILE A 10 22.45 17.40 18.27
C ILE A 10 23.57 17.13 19.29
N VAL A 11 24.30 18.17 19.71
CA VAL A 11 25.42 18.04 20.68
C VAL A 11 24.95 18.21 22.13
N VAL A 12 23.91 19.01 22.38
CA VAL A 12 23.38 19.27 23.74
C VAL A 12 22.28 18.28 24.14
N ALA A 13 21.47 17.80 23.19
CA ALA A 13 20.56 16.69 23.45
C ALA A 13 21.40 15.42 23.46
N ALA A 14 21.66 14.91 24.67
CA ALA A 14 21.96 13.52 24.99
C ALA A 14 22.14 12.63 23.73
N PRO A 15 23.38 12.27 23.33
CA PRO A 15 23.61 11.51 22.09
C PRO A 15 22.86 10.16 22.03
N TRP A 16 22.41 9.65 23.17
CA TRP A 16 21.50 8.51 23.25
C TRP A 16 20.07 8.83 22.77
N ALA A 17 19.57 10.05 22.96
CA ALA A 17 18.27 10.51 22.50
C ALA A 17 18.24 10.70 20.98
N SER A 18 19.30 11.24 20.38
CA SER A 18 19.42 11.34 18.91
C SER A 18 19.54 9.95 18.27
N ALA A 19 20.31 9.04 18.87
CA ALA A 19 20.37 7.64 18.44
C ALA A 19 19.00 6.95 18.52
N LEU A 20 18.26 7.12 19.63
CA LEU A 20 16.90 6.60 19.76
C LEU A 20 15.94 7.18 18.73
N ALA A 21 15.99 8.49 18.46
CA ALA A 21 15.14 9.12 17.46
C ALA A 21 15.39 8.57 16.05
N VAL A 22 16.66 8.36 15.69
CA VAL A 22 17.03 7.74 14.40
C VAL A 22 16.54 6.29 14.34
N ILE A 23 16.73 5.50 15.40
CA ILE A 23 16.24 4.11 15.45
C ILE A 23 14.71 4.07 15.31
N LEU A 24 13.98 4.93 16.03
CA LEU A 24 12.52 5.02 15.92
C LEU A 24 12.07 5.42 14.52
N LEU A 25 12.77 6.38 13.89
CA LEU A 25 12.47 6.79 12.52
C LEU A 25 12.69 5.62 11.54
N VAL A 26 13.80 4.90 11.65
CA VAL A 26 14.10 3.73 10.82
C VAL A 26 13.08 2.61 11.04
N VAL A 27 12.71 2.34 12.29
CA VAL A 27 11.69 1.34 12.62
C VAL A 27 10.32 1.76 12.07
N ALA A 28 9.93 3.03 12.21
CA ALA A 28 8.68 3.55 11.67
C ALA A 28 8.65 3.49 10.14
N MET A 29 9.76 3.86 9.47
CA MET A 29 9.91 3.71 8.03
C MET A 29 9.83 2.24 7.61
N ALA A 30 10.51 1.34 8.32
CA ALA A 30 10.45 -0.09 8.04
C ALA A 30 9.04 -0.65 8.27
N PHE A 31 8.34 -0.20 9.31
CA PHE A 31 6.97 -0.61 9.61
C PHE A 31 6.02 -0.11 8.52
N MET A 32 6.10 1.16 8.13
CA MET A 32 5.34 1.72 7.01
C MET A 32 5.68 1.02 5.68
N ALA A 33 6.96 0.75 5.41
CA ALA A 33 7.37 0.05 4.19
C ALA A 33 6.88 -1.40 4.18
N ARG A 34 6.82 -2.06 5.33
CA ARG A 34 6.30 -3.42 5.48
C ARG A 34 4.78 -3.48 5.39
N ASP A 35 4.10 -2.41 5.80
CA ASP A 35 2.65 -2.27 5.69
C ASP A 35 2.20 -1.74 4.31
N ARG A 36 3.13 -1.14 3.54
CA ARG A 36 2.98 -0.92 2.10
C ARG A 36 3.04 -2.26 1.38
N ARG A 37 1.93 -2.99 1.40
CA ARG A 37 1.72 -4.16 0.57
C ARG A 37 1.58 -3.71 -0.88
N SER A 38 2.72 -3.63 -1.56
CA SER A 38 2.79 -3.52 -3.00
C SER A 38 2.56 -4.91 -3.59
N GLY A 39 1.70 -4.97 -4.60
CA GLY A 39 1.41 -6.18 -5.33
C GLY A 39 0.63 -5.83 -6.59
N GLN A 40 0.57 -6.77 -7.52
CA GLN A 40 -0.19 -6.61 -8.74
C GLN A 40 -1.43 -7.48 -8.68
N LEU A 41 -2.55 -6.85 -9.01
CA LEU A 41 -3.85 -7.49 -9.13
C LEU A 41 -4.20 -7.59 -10.60
N ARG A 42 -4.59 -8.78 -11.05
CA ARG A 42 -5.02 -9.04 -12.42
C ARG A 42 -6.44 -9.53 -12.41
N PHE A 43 -7.28 -8.84 -13.17
CA PHE A 43 -8.61 -9.31 -13.54
C PHE A 43 -8.49 -9.99 -14.90
N THR A 44 -8.83 -11.27 -14.96
CA THR A 44 -8.95 -12.02 -16.21
C THR A 44 -10.41 -12.40 -16.42
N PRO A 45 -11.06 -11.97 -17.51
CA PRO A 45 -12.39 -12.45 -17.85
C PRO A 45 -12.29 -13.95 -18.16
N THR A 46 -13.01 -14.79 -17.42
CA THR A 46 -13.12 -16.20 -17.76
C THR A 46 -14.22 -16.41 -18.79
N ALA A 47 -14.11 -17.48 -19.57
CA ALA A 47 -15.05 -17.79 -20.65
C ALA A 47 -16.50 -18.00 -20.16
N ALA A 48 -16.71 -18.21 -18.86
CA ALA A 48 -18.02 -18.35 -18.24
C ALA A 48 -18.69 -17.02 -17.84
N GLY A 49 -18.06 -15.87 -18.15
CA GLY A 49 -18.59 -14.55 -17.75
C GLY A 49 -18.24 -14.14 -16.32
N GLU A 50 -17.56 -15.01 -15.56
CA GLU A 50 -16.99 -14.67 -14.25
C GLU A 50 -15.63 -13.98 -14.40
N THR A 51 -15.35 -12.97 -13.57
CA THR A 51 -14.04 -12.31 -13.51
C THR A 51 -13.12 -13.08 -12.57
N ALA A 52 -12.19 -13.86 -13.12
CA ALA A 52 -11.17 -14.52 -12.33
C ALA A 52 -10.13 -13.48 -11.87
N THR A 53 -9.95 -13.37 -10.55
CA THR A 53 -8.97 -12.48 -9.94
C THR A 53 -7.71 -13.24 -9.52
N ALA A 54 -6.56 -12.70 -9.90
CA ALA A 54 -5.27 -13.23 -9.53
C ALA A 54 -4.41 -12.15 -8.88
N TRP A 55 -3.65 -12.52 -7.86
CA TRP A 55 -2.74 -11.65 -7.14
C TRP A 55 -1.30 -12.14 -7.27
N ARG A 56 -0.38 -11.18 -7.28
CA ARG A 56 1.05 -11.42 -7.31
C ARG A 56 1.75 -10.39 -6.41
N ASP A 57 2.41 -10.86 -5.35
CA ASP A 57 3.13 -9.98 -4.42
C ASP A 57 4.36 -9.33 -5.08
N HIS A 58 5.18 -10.12 -5.78
CA HIS A 58 6.35 -9.63 -6.51
C HIS A 58 6.31 -10.03 -7.99
N VAL A 59 6.90 -9.23 -8.88
CA VAL A 59 6.96 -9.52 -10.33
C VAL A 59 7.51 -10.92 -10.64
N ASN A 60 8.37 -11.45 -9.77
CA ASN A 60 8.98 -12.78 -9.94
C ASN A 60 8.16 -13.94 -9.35
N GLU A 61 7.04 -13.66 -8.68
CA GLU A 61 6.15 -14.70 -8.16
C GLU A 61 5.10 -15.12 -9.19
N ALA A 62 4.63 -16.36 -9.08
CA ALA A 62 3.51 -16.84 -9.88
C ALA A 62 2.21 -16.13 -9.49
N TRP A 63 1.34 -15.91 -10.47
CA TRP A 63 -0.02 -15.41 -10.23
C TRP A 63 -0.80 -16.45 -9.44
N ARG A 64 -1.36 -16.04 -8.30
CA ARG A 64 -2.18 -16.90 -7.45
C ARG A 64 -3.65 -16.49 -7.58
N PRO A 65 -4.58 -17.41 -7.86
CA PRO A 65 -5.99 -17.09 -7.85
C PRO A 65 -6.39 -16.66 -6.44
N VAL A 66 -7.10 -15.55 -6.34
CA VAL A 66 -7.56 -14.98 -5.06
C VAL A 66 -9.00 -14.56 -5.19
N SER A 67 -9.77 -14.69 -4.11
CA SER A 67 -11.08 -14.10 -3.97
C SER A 67 -10.94 -12.60 -3.68
N LEU A 68 -11.64 -11.77 -4.46
CA LEU A 68 -11.65 -10.32 -4.29
C LEU A 68 -13.05 -9.83 -3.95
N ARG A 69 -13.14 -8.97 -2.93
CA ARG A 69 -14.35 -8.25 -2.54
C ARG A 69 -14.07 -6.78 -2.36
N CYS A 70 -15.04 -5.94 -2.68
CA CYS A 70 -14.99 -4.51 -2.37
C CYS A 70 -15.70 -4.28 -1.03
N ASP A 71 -14.94 -4.02 0.03
CA ASP A 71 -15.53 -3.69 1.34
C ASP A 71 -15.99 -2.22 1.40
N TYR A 72 -15.31 -1.34 0.66
CA TYR A 72 -15.58 0.09 0.69
C TYR A 72 -15.14 0.76 -0.62
N LEU A 73 -16.04 1.48 -1.26
CA LEU A 73 -15.74 2.29 -2.44
C LEU A 73 -15.99 3.76 -2.15
N GLY A 74 -14.95 4.46 -1.69
CA GLY A 74 -14.98 5.90 -1.46
C GLY A 74 -14.48 6.72 -2.66
N PRO A 75 -14.75 8.04 -2.67
CA PRO A 75 -14.24 8.95 -3.70
C PRO A 75 -12.71 8.98 -3.77
N TRP A 76 -12.04 8.85 -2.61
CA TRP A 76 -10.58 8.97 -2.45
C TRP A 76 -9.91 7.71 -1.90
N LEU A 77 -10.69 6.71 -1.46
CA LEU A 77 -10.17 5.55 -0.76
C LEU A 77 -10.93 4.31 -1.20
N ILE A 78 -10.21 3.26 -1.60
CA ILE A 78 -10.80 1.98 -1.99
C ILE A 78 -10.37 0.92 -0.98
N GLY A 79 -11.33 0.41 -0.23
CA GLY A 79 -11.17 -0.74 0.65
C GLY A 79 -11.45 -2.03 -0.11
N LEU A 80 -10.40 -2.78 -0.39
CA LEU A 80 -10.47 -4.11 -0.99
C LEU A 80 -10.24 -5.18 0.06
N ARG A 81 -10.87 -6.33 -0.11
CA ARG A 81 -10.57 -7.54 0.65
C ARG A 81 -10.12 -8.61 -0.33
N VAL A 82 -8.87 -9.05 -0.18
CA VAL A 82 -8.23 -10.06 -1.01
C VAL A 82 -7.91 -11.26 -0.12
N GLU A 83 -8.53 -12.42 -0.36
CA GLU A 83 -8.36 -13.63 0.48
C GLU A 83 -8.55 -13.35 1.99
N GLY A 84 -9.60 -12.60 2.33
CA GLY A 84 -9.88 -12.21 3.72
C GLY A 84 -8.96 -11.12 4.30
N ARG A 85 -7.95 -10.66 3.56
CA ARG A 85 -7.03 -9.59 3.97
C ARG A 85 -7.52 -8.24 3.44
N ARG A 86 -7.67 -7.26 4.34
CA ARG A 86 -8.09 -5.90 3.97
C ARG A 86 -6.91 -5.09 3.43
N LEU A 87 -7.11 -4.46 2.29
CA LEU A 87 -6.19 -3.56 1.62
C LEU A 87 -6.87 -2.20 1.44
N TRP A 88 -6.16 -1.14 1.80
CA TRP A 88 -6.61 0.23 1.60
C TRP A 88 -5.77 0.86 0.50
N LEU A 89 -6.42 1.14 -0.63
CA LEU A 89 -5.80 1.84 -1.74
C LEU A 89 -6.09 3.32 -1.62
N TRP A 90 -5.02 4.08 -1.46
CA TRP A 90 -5.01 5.53 -1.47
C TRP A 90 -4.86 6.03 -2.91
N PRO A 91 -5.15 7.31 -3.20
CA PRO A 91 -5.04 7.88 -4.55
C PRO A 91 -3.61 7.81 -5.12
N ASP A 92 -2.61 7.80 -4.22
CA ASP A 92 -1.19 7.76 -4.55
C ASP A 92 -0.63 6.32 -4.57
N SER A 93 -1.47 5.30 -4.33
CA SER A 93 -1.02 3.90 -4.30
C SER A 93 -0.74 3.32 -5.69
N SER A 94 -1.27 3.92 -6.74
CA SER A 94 -1.12 3.50 -8.14
C SER A 94 -1.44 4.66 -9.07
N ASP A 95 -1.08 4.55 -10.34
CA ASP A 95 -1.47 5.53 -11.35
C ASP A 95 -2.98 5.77 -11.35
N GLY A 96 -3.39 7.03 -11.51
CA GLY A 96 -4.80 7.43 -11.48
C GLY A 96 -5.68 6.70 -12.52
N ASP A 97 -5.10 6.33 -13.66
CA ASP A 97 -5.82 5.56 -14.69
C ASP A 97 -6.02 4.09 -14.31
N ALA A 98 -5.06 3.50 -13.59
CA ALA A 98 -5.20 2.17 -13.03
C ALA A 98 -6.29 2.15 -11.94
N LEU A 99 -6.33 3.17 -11.06
CA LEU A 99 -7.40 3.32 -10.07
C LEU A 99 -8.77 3.54 -10.71
N ARG A 100 -8.86 4.33 -11.79
CA ARG A 100 -10.11 4.52 -12.54
C ARG A 100 -10.58 3.24 -13.24
N ARG A 101 -9.67 2.43 -13.81
CA ARG A 101 -10.00 1.10 -14.36
C ARG A 101 -10.49 0.17 -13.25
N LEU A 102 -9.74 0.09 -12.15
CA LEU A 102 -10.11 -0.70 -10.98
C LEU A 102 -11.51 -0.34 -10.47
N ARG A 103 -11.81 0.95 -10.28
CA ARG A 103 -13.13 1.40 -9.84
C ARG A 103 -14.26 0.94 -10.78
N ARG A 104 -14.02 0.90 -12.10
CA ARG A 104 -15.00 0.40 -13.08
C ARG A 104 -15.23 -1.10 -12.95
N GLU A 105 -14.17 -1.87 -12.71
CA GLU A 105 -14.26 -3.32 -12.48
C GLU A 105 -14.89 -3.66 -11.11
N LEU A 106 -14.79 -2.76 -10.12
CA LEU A 106 -15.39 -2.95 -8.79
C LEU A 106 -16.86 -2.53 -8.69
N LEU A 107 -17.36 -1.65 -9.58
CA LEU A 107 -18.77 -1.26 -9.62
C LEU A 107 -19.75 -2.45 -9.80
N PRO A 108 -19.50 -3.45 -10.65
CA PRO A 108 -20.38 -4.60 -10.81
C PRO A 108 -20.22 -5.68 -9.73
N LEU A 109 -19.23 -5.55 -8.84
CA LEU A 109 -19.00 -6.52 -7.75
C LEU A 109 -19.94 -6.17 -6.57
N PRO A 110 -20.82 -7.09 -6.15
CA PRO A 110 -21.79 -6.86 -5.07
C PRO A 110 -21.15 -6.74 -3.69
#